data_AF-A0A380VE28-F1
#
_entry.id   AF-A0A380VE28-F1
#
_cell.length_a   1.000
_cell.length_b   1.000
_cell.length_c   1.000
_cell.angle_alpha   90.00
_cell.angle_beta   90.00
_cell.angle_gamma   90.00
#
_symmetry.space_group_name_H-M   'P 1'
#
loop_
_entity.id
_entity.type
_entity.pdbx_description
1 polymer ?
#
loop_
_entity_poly.entity_id
_entity_poly.type
_entity_poly.pdbx_seq_one_letter_code
_entity_poly.pdbx_strand_id
1 'polypeptide(L)' 'MKVISVLSQKGGSGKSTLSINIARCLQLKGFDVALIDTDPQASARE' A
#
# COMPACT_ATOMS: atom_id res chain seq x y z
N MET A 1 9.10 -2.03 -14.98
CA MET A 1 8.81 -2.09 -13.52
C MET A 1 8.45 -0.68 -13.05
N LYS A 2 7.35 -0.53 -12.31
CA LYS A 2 6.91 0.76 -11.73
C LYS A 2 6.89 0.64 -10.21
N VAL A 3 7.31 1.69 -9.50
CA VAL A 3 7.31 1.75 -8.03
C VAL A 3 6.42 2.92 -7.61
N ILE A 4 5.50 2.67 -6.68
CA ILE A 4 4.56 3.66 -6.16
C ILE A 4 4.73 3.70 -4.64
N SER A 5 4.95 4.90 -4.09
CA SER A 5 5.09 5.12 -2.65
C SER A 5 3.92 5.97 -2.14
N VAL A 6 3.25 5.51 -1.08
CA VAL A 6 2.15 6.23 -0.43
C VAL A 6 2.66 6.78 0.91
N LEU A 7 2.79 8.11 0.99
CA LEU A 7 3.45 8.81 2.09
C LEU A 7 2.55 9.89 2.69
N SER A 8 2.60 10.06 4.00
CA SER A 8 1.92 11.14 4.73
C SER A 8 2.54 11.30 6.12
N GLN A 9 2.80 12.54 6.52
CA GLN A 9 3.40 12.89 7.82
C GLN A 9 2.46 12.63 9.01
N LYS A 10 1.15 12.54 8.76
CA LYS A 10 0.15 12.32 9.80
C LYS A 10 -0.02 10.81 10.07
N GLY A 11 0.03 10.40 11.33
CA GLY A 11 -0.39 9.06 11.76
C GLY A 11 -1.90 8.85 11.56
N GLY A 12 -2.33 7.63 11.19
CA GLY A 12 -3.76 7.35 10.98
C GLY A 12 -4.40 8.07 9.77
N SER A 13 -3.60 8.57 8.81
CA SER A 13 -4.10 9.25 7.60
C SER A 13 -4.63 8.31 6.49
N GLY A 14 -4.75 7.02 6.75
CA GLY A 14 -5.27 6.04 5.78
C GLY A 14 -4.26 5.53 4.74
N LYS A 15 -2.95 5.82 4.89
CA LYS A 15 -1.89 5.39 3.96
C LYS A 15 -1.96 3.89 3.64
N SER A 16 -1.94 3.05 4.67
CA SER A 16 -1.89 1.58 4.54
C SER A 16 -3.17 1.05 3.88
N THR A 17 -4.33 1.56 4.32
CA THR A 17 -5.63 1.26 3.70
C THR A 17 -5.63 1.58 2.21
N LEU A 18 -5.10 2.75 1.82
CA LEU A 18 -5.01 3.15 0.43
C LEU A 18 -4.02 2.26 -0.35
N SER A 19 -2.85 1.98 0.22
CA SER A 19 -1.84 1.09 -0.39
C SER A 19 -2.39 -0.31 -0.67
N ILE A 20 -3.10 -0.90 0.29
CA ILE A 20 -3.75 -2.22 0.14
C ILE A 20 -4.79 -2.19 -0.99
N ASN A 21 -5.66 -1.18 -1.00
CA ASN A 21 -6.72 -1.08 -2.02
C ASN A 21 -6.16 -0.84 -3.42
N ILE A 22 -5.12 -0.01 -3.56
CA ILE A 22 -4.43 0.18 -4.85
C ILE A 22 -3.79 -1.14 -5.30
N ALA A 23 -3.08 -1.83 -4.41
CA ALA A 23 -2.47 -3.11 -4.73
C ALA A 23 -3.50 -4.15 -5.19
N ARG A 24 -4.65 -4.24 -4.49
CA ARG A 24 -5.75 -5.13 -4.86
C ARG A 24 -6.38 -4.75 -6.20
N CYS A 25 -6.61 -3.47 -6.45
CA CYS A 25 -7.16 -2.99 -7.73
C CYS A 25 -6.22 -3.33 -8.91
N LEU A 26 -4.91 -3.15 -8.74
CA LEU A 26 -3.91 -3.51 -9.75
C LEU A 26 -3.85 -5.02 -9.96
N GLN A 27 -3.87 -5.81 -8.89
CA GLN A 27 -3.92 -7.26 -8.99
C GLN A 27 -5.18 -7.73 -9.76
N LEU A 28 -6.35 -7.15 -9.46
CA LEU A 28 -7.61 -7.46 -10.17
C LEU A 28 -7.58 -7.09 -11.66
N LYS A 29 -6.70 -6.16 -12.06
CA LYS A 29 -6.46 -5.80 -13.46
C LYS A 29 -5.41 -6.69 -14.15
N GLY A 30 -4.91 -7.73 -13.47
CA GLY A 30 -3.96 -8.70 -14.02
C GLY A 30 -2.49 -8.27 -13.94
N PHE A 31 -2.15 -7.27 -13.13
CA PHE A 31 -0.76 -6.88 -12.90
C PHE A 31 -0.12 -7.74 -11.80
N ASP A 32 1.16 -8.06 -11.97
CA ASP A 32 2.00 -8.56 -10.88
C ASP A 32 2.33 -7.42 -9.92
N VAL A 33 1.91 -7.58 -8.66
CA VAL A 33 1.99 -6.55 -7.64
C VAL A 33 2.65 -7.10 -6.39
N ALA A 34 3.60 -6.34 -5.84
CA ALA A 34 4.15 -6.55 -4.51
C ALA A 34 3.79 -5.35 -3.64
N LEU A 35 3.23 -5.61 -2.45
CA LEU A 35 2.97 -4.60 -1.42
C LEU A 35 4.07 -4.72 -0.36
N ILE A 36 4.78 -3.63 -0.09
CA ILE A 36 5.86 -3.58 0.90
C ILE A 36 5.45 -2.59 1.98
N ASP A 37 5.28 -3.07 3.21
CA ASP A 37 5.05 -2.22 4.39
C ASP A 37 6.38 -1.95 5.10
N THR A 38 6.81 -0.70 5.06
CA THR A 38 8.00 -0.22 5.76
C THR A 38 7.65 0.61 6.99
N ASP A 39 6.36 0.79 7.31
CA ASP A 39 5.94 1.54 8.49
C ASP A 39 6.21 0.66 9.74
N PRO A 40 6.95 1.16 10.74
CA PRO A 40 7.18 0.43 11.99
C PRO A 40 5.88 -0.01 12.70
N GLN A 41 4.76 0.68 12.46
CA GLN A 41 3.45 0.32 13.01
C GLN A 41 2.82 -0.90 12.31
N ALA A 42 3.40 -1.37 11.19
CA ALA A 42 3.01 -2.58 10.47
C ALA A 42 1.50 -2.68 10.18
N SER A 43 0.88 -1.55 9.87
CA SER A 43 -0.57 -1.41 9.73
C SER A 43 -1.14 -2.03 8.47
N ALA A 44 -0.30 -2.52 7.54
CA ALA A 44 -0.76 -3.24 6.34
C ALA A 44 -0.79 -4.77 6.51
N ARG A 45 -0.71 -5.29 7.74
CA ARG A 45 -0.75 -6.73 8.04
C ARG A 45 -2.17 -7.32 8.19
N GLU A 46 -3.18 -6.46 8.33
CA GLU A 46 -4.60 -6.82 8.38
C GLU A 46 -5.23 -6.74 6.98
#